data_AF-A0A067KL36-F1
#
_entry.id   AF-A0A067KL36-F1
#
_cell.length_a   1.000
_cell.length_b   1.000
_cell.length_c   1.000
_cell.angle_alpha   90.00
_cell.angle_beta   90.00
_cell.angle_gamma   90.00
#
_symmetry.space_group_name_H-M   'P 1'
#
loop_
_entity.id
_entity.type
_entity.pdbx_description
1 polymer ?
#
loop_
_entity_poly.entity_id
_entity_poly.type
_entity_poly.pdbx_seq_one_letter_code
_entity_poly.pdbx_strand_id
1 'polypeptide(L)'
;MQELEAVKASESLALENLQNLIANTMRARASSSQQSSSITISKFEYEYLTGRAVKAEEIADKKVAAAQAWVESLKANEKEILMKIELAHKEIQETRVEEEQQVYRTERSLSAKRVVEGEIRNWRQKREKNALADNLEQPLRRKSMKSNGNATPRESMKGNGNWTPSKRGKVRNSSSPAGRITPDQLLS
;
A
#
# COMPACT_ATOMS: atom_id res chain seq x y z
N MET A 1 84.09 13.64 -64.83
CA MET A 1 83.03 12.65 -64.54
C MET A 1 83.07 12.22 -63.08
N GLN A 2 84.19 11.71 -62.55
CA GLN A 2 84.32 11.30 -61.14
C GLN A 2 83.99 12.38 -60.09
N GLU A 3 84.39 13.63 -60.31
CA GLU A 3 84.13 14.72 -59.34
C GLU A 3 82.64 15.03 -59.18
N LEU A 4 81.87 14.97 -60.27
CA LEU A 4 80.42 15.20 -60.23
C LEU A 4 79.68 14.10 -59.46
N GLU A 5 80.13 12.85 -59.62
CA GLU A 5 79.60 11.70 -58.88
C GLU A 5 79.94 11.79 -57.40
N ALA A 6 81.16 12.20 -57.06
CA ALA A 6 81.59 12.42 -55.69
C ALA A 6 80.77 13.53 -55.00
N VAL A 7 80.49 14.64 -55.70
CA VAL A 7 79.64 15.72 -55.17
C VAL A 7 78.21 15.24 -54.94
N LYS A 8 77.61 14.52 -55.88
CA LYS A 8 76.26 13.94 -55.72
C LYS A 8 76.17 12.96 -54.55
N ALA A 9 77.19 12.11 -54.38
CA ALA A 9 77.26 11.19 -53.24
C ALA A 9 77.40 11.94 -51.91
N SER A 10 78.19 13.02 -51.87
CA SER A 10 78.33 13.88 -50.70
C SER A 10 77.02 14.59 -50.35
N GLU A 11 76.28 15.08 -51.35
CA GLU A 11 74.98 15.72 -51.17
C GLU A 11 73.93 14.74 -50.65
N SER A 12 73.84 13.53 -51.23
CA SER A 12 72.91 12.51 -50.75
C SER A 12 73.20 12.10 -49.31
N LEU A 13 74.48 11.97 -48.95
CA LEU A 13 74.92 11.65 -47.59
C LEU A 13 74.54 12.79 -46.63
N ALA A 14 74.75 14.05 -47.01
CA ALA A 14 74.36 15.21 -46.20
C ALA A 14 72.84 15.25 -45.94
N LEU A 15 72.03 14.95 -46.95
CA LEU A 15 70.57 14.88 -46.81
C LEU A 15 70.12 13.74 -45.91
N GLU A 16 70.73 12.56 -46.04
CA GLU A 16 70.45 11.41 -45.17
C GLU A 16 70.79 11.72 -43.71
N ASN A 17 71.94 12.36 -43.47
CA ASN A 17 72.34 12.81 -42.14
C ASN A 17 71.35 13.81 -41.54
N LEU A 18 70.87 14.77 -42.35
CA LEU A 18 69.88 15.75 -41.93
C LEU A 18 68.56 15.06 -41.54
N GLN A 19 68.06 14.14 -42.36
CA GLN A 19 66.83 13.40 -42.06
C GLN A 19 66.97 12.58 -40.77
N ASN A 20 68.10 11.90 -40.59
CA ASN A 20 68.40 11.15 -39.37
C ASN A 20 68.43 12.05 -38.13
N LEU A 21 69.04 13.24 -38.21
CA LEU A 21 69.03 14.22 -37.12
C LEU A 21 67.62 14.69 -36.76
N ILE A 22 66.79 15.00 -37.78
CA ILE A 22 65.40 15.43 -37.56
C ILE A 22 64.61 14.33 -36.87
N ALA A 23 64.66 13.10 -37.40
CA ALA A 23 63.96 11.95 -36.84
C ALA A 23 64.38 11.66 -35.39
N ASN A 24 65.68 11.68 -35.12
CA ASN A 24 66.22 11.48 -33.77
C ASN A 24 65.80 12.60 -32.81
N THR A 25 65.82 13.85 -33.25
CA THR A 25 65.40 15.00 -32.43
C THR A 25 63.90 14.94 -32.09
N MET A 26 63.05 14.58 -33.06
CA MET A 26 61.62 14.40 -32.82
C MET A 26 61.36 13.25 -31.85
N ARG A 27 62.03 12.11 -32.04
CA ARG A 27 61.92 10.95 -31.16
C ARG A 27 62.39 11.26 -29.74
N ALA A 28 63.50 11.97 -29.59
CA ALA A 28 64.02 12.39 -28.29
C ALA A 28 63.04 13.34 -27.57
N ARG A 29 62.46 14.31 -28.29
CA ARG A 29 61.48 15.25 -27.73
C ARG A 29 60.16 14.57 -27.32
N ALA A 30 59.70 13.58 -28.09
CA ALA A 30 58.54 12.77 -27.72
C ALA A 30 58.84 11.88 -26.48
N SER A 31 60.02 11.26 -26.45
CA SER A 31 60.45 10.40 -25.35
C SER A 31 60.65 11.18 -24.05
N SER A 32 61.23 12.39 -24.11
CA SER A 32 61.37 13.24 -22.92
C SER A 32 60.02 13.72 -22.39
N SER A 33 59.07 14.00 -23.27
CA SER A 33 57.68 14.31 -22.87
C SER A 33 56.98 13.12 -22.21
N GLN A 34 57.25 11.88 -22.65
CA GLN A 34 56.72 10.67 -22.03
C GLN A 34 57.36 10.34 -20.67
N GLN A 35 58.60 10.79 -20.45
CA GLN A 35 59.32 10.56 -19.19
C GLN A 35 59.09 11.66 -18.14
N SER A 36 58.42 12.76 -18.48
CA SER A 36 58.07 13.82 -17.54
C SER A 36 56.72 13.56 -16.87
N SER A 37 56.63 13.72 -15.55
CA SER A 37 55.37 13.63 -14.80
C SER A 37 54.43 14.83 -15.01
N SER A 38 54.82 15.80 -15.83
CA SER A 38 54.10 17.05 -16.07
C SER A 38 54.06 17.36 -17.57
N ILE A 39 52.88 17.71 -18.08
CA ILE A 39 52.68 18.10 -19.47
C ILE A 39 52.44 19.61 -19.51
N THR A 40 53.15 20.31 -20.41
CA THR A 40 52.89 21.73 -20.67
C THR A 40 51.81 21.83 -21.73
N ILE A 41 50.70 22.50 -21.41
CA ILE A 41 49.58 22.75 -22.30
C ILE A 41 49.29 24.24 -22.39
N SER A 42 48.54 24.65 -23.41
CA SER A 42 48.11 26.05 -23.52
C SER A 42 47.10 26.40 -22.43
N LYS A 43 46.99 27.69 -22.10
CA LYS A 43 46.00 28.19 -21.14
C LYS A 43 44.56 27.84 -21.57
N PHE A 44 44.26 27.93 -22.86
CA PHE A 44 42.95 27.60 -23.41
C PHE A 44 42.60 26.11 -23.21
N GLU A 45 43.55 25.20 -23.47
CA GLU A 45 43.34 23.77 -23.26
C GLU A 45 43.13 23.44 -21.78
N TYR A 46 43.90 24.08 -20.89
CA TYR A 46 43.74 23.93 -19.46
C TYR A 46 42.32 24.32 -19.00
N GLU A 47 41.84 25.49 -19.42
CA GLU A 47 40.49 25.98 -19.09
C GLU A 47 39.41 25.07 -19.67
N TYR A 48 39.58 24.59 -20.91
CA TYR A 48 38.66 23.67 -21.56
C TYR A 48 38.54 22.34 -20.80
N LEU A 49 39.67 21.72 -20.45
CA LEU A 49 39.70 20.45 -19.72
C LEU A 49 39.11 20.60 -18.31
N THR A 50 39.51 21.65 -17.60
CA THR A 50 39.01 21.95 -16.25
C THR A 50 37.50 22.18 -16.28
N GLY A 51 37.00 22.95 -17.24
CA GLY A 51 35.56 23.18 -17.41
C GLY A 51 34.77 21.91 -17.72
N ARG A 52 35.35 20.96 -18.46
CA ARG A 52 34.72 19.65 -18.70
C ARG A 52 34.71 18.77 -17.46
N ALA A 53 35.77 18.80 -16.67
CA ALA A 53 35.85 18.06 -15.42
C ALA A 53 34.76 18.53 -14.44
N VAL A 54 34.62 19.84 -14.24
CA VAL A 54 33.58 20.42 -13.38
C VAL A 54 32.18 20.03 -13.85
N LYS A 55 31.90 20.11 -15.16
CA LYS A 55 30.59 19.68 -15.69
C LYS A 55 30.31 18.20 -15.46
N ALA A 56 31.33 17.35 -15.57
CA ALA A 56 31.18 15.92 -15.33
C ALA A 56 30.89 15.63 -13.85
N GLU A 57 31.56 16.34 -12.94
CA GLU A 57 31.32 16.30 -11.49
C GLU A 57 29.88 16.73 -11.16
N GLU A 58 29.43 17.87 -11.68
CA GLU A 58 28.04 18.33 -11.46
C GLU A 58 26.98 17.31 -11.94
N ILE A 59 27.24 16.62 -13.07
CA ILE A 59 26.35 15.58 -13.58
C ILE A 59 26.37 14.35 -12.66
N ALA A 60 27.55 13.96 -12.17
CA ALA A 60 27.68 12.85 -11.23
C ALA A 60 26.96 13.15 -9.92
N ASP A 61 27.14 14.34 -9.35
CA ASP A 61 26.48 14.77 -8.12
C ASP A 61 24.96 14.76 -8.24
N LYS A 62 24.42 15.28 -9.35
CA LYS A 62 22.97 15.23 -9.63
C LYS A 62 22.45 13.79 -9.70
N LYS A 63 23.21 12.87 -10.31
CA LYS A 63 22.84 11.45 -10.37
C LYS A 63 22.87 10.80 -9.00
N VAL A 64 23.89 11.09 -8.19
CA VAL A 64 24.01 10.58 -6.82
C VAL A 64 22.85 11.09 -5.97
N ALA A 65 22.54 12.39 -6.02
CA ALA A 65 21.42 12.98 -5.30
C ALA A 65 20.07 12.35 -5.72
N ALA A 66 19.85 12.13 -7.02
CA ALA A 66 18.65 11.46 -7.50
C ALA A 66 18.54 10.02 -6.97
N ALA A 67 19.64 9.26 -6.99
CA ALA A 67 19.67 7.90 -6.45
C ALA A 67 19.42 7.87 -4.94
N GLN A 68 19.99 8.82 -4.19
CA GLN A 68 19.75 8.96 -2.75
C GLN A 68 18.28 9.25 -2.45
N ALA A 69 17.66 10.18 -3.18
CA ALA A 69 16.22 10.47 -3.06
C ALA A 69 15.35 9.24 -3.36
N TRP A 70 15.72 8.44 -4.36
CA TRP A 70 15.02 7.17 -4.64
C TRP A 70 15.14 6.17 -3.49
N VAL A 71 16.35 6.01 -2.94
CA VAL A 71 16.59 5.13 -1.79
C VAL A 71 15.78 5.59 -0.56
N GLU A 72 15.72 6.89 -0.30
CA GLU A 72 14.94 7.45 0.81
C GLU A 72 13.44 7.22 0.62
N SER A 73 12.93 7.42 -0.60
CA SER A 73 11.53 7.13 -0.95
C SER A 73 11.18 5.66 -0.73
N LEU A 74 12.04 4.74 -1.17
CA LEU A 74 11.84 3.30 -0.96
C LEU A 74 11.86 2.94 0.53
N LYS A 75 12.77 3.51 1.33
CA LYS A 75 12.81 3.32 2.78
C LYS A 75 11.55 3.85 3.47
N ALA A 76 11.01 4.98 3.01
CA ALA A 76 9.76 5.51 3.54
C ALA A 76 8.57 4.59 3.22
N ASN A 77 8.50 4.08 1.98
CA ASN A 77 7.50 3.11 1.55
C ASN A 77 7.59 1.81 2.36
N GLU A 78 8.80 1.28 2.57
CA GLU A 78 9.01 0.09 3.39
C GLU A 78 8.43 0.28 4.81
N LYS A 79 8.68 1.42 5.44
CA LYS A 79 8.09 1.75 6.76
C LYS A 79 6.56 1.82 6.71
N GLU A 80 5.99 2.44 5.68
CA GLU A 80 4.55 2.51 5.50
C GLU A 80 3.91 1.12 5.36
N ILE A 81 4.52 0.24 4.56
CA ILE A 81 4.07 -1.14 4.38
C ILE A 81 4.12 -1.89 5.71
N LEU A 82 5.21 -1.77 6.47
CA LEU A 82 5.33 -2.39 7.79
C LEU A 82 4.22 -1.93 8.75
N MET A 83 3.92 -0.62 8.78
CA MET A 83 2.82 -0.09 9.58
C MET A 83 1.47 -0.66 9.15
N LYS A 84 1.20 -0.76 7.84
CA LYS A 84 -0.04 -1.36 7.32
C LYS A 84 -0.17 -2.82 7.71
N ILE A 85 0.92 -3.59 7.65
CA ILE A 85 0.94 -4.99 8.08
C ILE A 85 0.63 -5.11 9.58
N GLU A 86 1.23 -4.24 10.41
CA GLU A 86 0.98 -4.25 11.85
C GLU A 86 -0.48 -3.90 12.18
N LEU A 87 -1.07 -2.91 11.49
CA LEU A 87 -2.47 -2.55 11.63
C LEU A 87 -3.40 -3.70 11.21
N ALA A 88 -3.15 -4.29 10.04
CA ALA A 88 -3.94 -5.43 9.56
C ALA A 88 -3.86 -6.62 10.53
N HIS A 89 -2.69 -6.89 11.12
CA HIS A 89 -2.57 -7.91 12.15
C HIS A 89 -3.41 -7.58 13.39
N LYS A 90 -3.40 -6.33 13.86
CA LYS A 90 -4.23 -5.91 15.00
C LYS A 90 -5.72 -6.06 14.70
N GLU A 91 -6.17 -5.64 13.52
CA GLU A 91 -7.55 -5.80 13.08
C GLU A 91 -7.95 -7.28 13.03
N ILE A 92 -7.10 -8.17 12.51
CA ILE A 92 -7.37 -9.62 12.50
C ILE A 92 -7.49 -10.18 13.92
N GLN A 93 -6.68 -9.72 14.87
CA GLN A 93 -6.80 -10.16 16.26
C GLN A 93 -8.09 -9.66 16.90
N GLU A 94 -8.46 -8.40 16.66
CA GLU A 94 -9.68 -7.81 17.19
C GLU A 94 -10.93 -8.52 16.63
N THR A 95 -10.99 -8.77 15.32
CA THR A 95 -12.11 -9.48 14.70
C THR A 95 -12.21 -10.92 15.21
N ARG A 96 -11.09 -11.62 15.40
CA ARG A 96 -11.10 -12.96 16.00
C ARG A 96 -11.66 -12.96 17.43
N VAL A 97 -11.25 -12.00 18.25
CA VAL A 97 -11.76 -11.87 19.62
C VAL A 97 -13.26 -11.57 19.62
N GLU A 98 -13.72 -10.68 18.73
CA GLU A 98 -15.14 -10.39 18.59
C GLU A 98 -15.93 -11.62 18.12
N GLU A 99 -15.43 -12.36 17.12
CA GLU A 99 -16.02 -13.60 16.63
C GLU A 99 -16.13 -14.65 17.75
N GLU A 100 -15.04 -14.91 18.50
CA GLU A 100 -15.03 -15.84 19.63
C GLU A 100 -16.07 -15.44 20.69
N GLN A 101 -16.19 -14.15 20.98
CA GLN A 101 -17.17 -13.66 21.94
C GLN A 101 -18.61 -13.82 21.43
N GLN A 102 -18.86 -13.62 20.15
CA GLN A 102 -20.17 -13.87 19.54
C GLN A 102 -20.51 -15.37 19.55
N VAL A 103 -19.55 -16.25 19.24
CA VAL A 103 -19.71 -17.70 19.34
C VAL A 103 -20.08 -18.10 20.77
N TYR A 104 -19.36 -17.59 21.78
CA TYR A 104 -19.67 -17.85 23.18
C TYR A 104 -21.09 -17.40 23.58
N ARG A 105 -21.50 -16.19 23.17
CA ARG A 105 -22.85 -15.65 23.44
C ARG A 105 -23.94 -16.49 22.79
N THR A 106 -23.73 -16.90 21.54
CA THR A 106 -24.70 -17.72 20.79
C THR A 106 -24.82 -19.12 21.38
N GLU A 107 -23.70 -19.78 21.71
CA GLU A 107 -23.71 -21.11 22.34
C GLU A 107 -24.41 -21.09 23.71
N ARG A 108 -24.16 -20.06 24.53
CA ARG A 108 -24.84 -19.87 25.80
C ARG A 108 -26.35 -19.70 25.63
N SER A 109 -26.76 -18.91 24.65
CA SER A 109 -28.19 -18.71 24.31
C SER A 109 -28.86 -20.01 23.84
N LEU A 110 -28.21 -20.77 22.96
CA LEU A 110 -28.70 -22.06 22.49
C LEU A 110 -28.81 -23.08 23.63
N SER A 111 -27.83 -23.11 24.53
CA SER A 111 -27.86 -23.99 25.71
C SER A 111 -28.99 -23.64 26.66
N ALA A 112 -29.22 -22.34 26.93
CA ALA A 112 -30.37 -21.88 27.72
C ALA A 112 -31.70 -22.26 27.06
N LYS A 113 -31.83 -22.08 25.73
CA LYS A 113 -33.03 -22.52 24.97
C LYS A 113 -33.28 -24.02 25.12
N ARG A 114 -32.25 -24.86 24.96
CA ARG A 114 -32.37 -26.33 25.12
C ARG A 114 -32.88 -26.72 26.51
N VAL A 115 -32.43 -26.06 27.57
CA VAL A 115 -32.90 -26.31 28.95
C VAL A 115 -34.39 -25.99 29.06
N VAL A 116 -34.82 -24.80 28.62
CA VAL A 116 -36.22 -24.39 28.66
C VAL A 116 -37.12 -25.30 27.82
N GLU A 117 -36.68 -25.68 26.61
CA GLU A 117 -37.42 -26.64 25.77
C GLU A 117 -37.53 -28.02 26.41
N GLY A 118 -36.48 -28.49 27.08
CA GLY A 118 -36.47 -29.73 27.85
C GLY A 118 -37.48 -29.70 29.00
N GLU A 119 -37.54 -28.60 29.75
CA GLU A 119 -38.54 -28.39 30.80
C GLU A 119 -39.96 -28.39 30.23
N ILE A 120 -40.22 -27.63 29.16
CA ILE A 120 -41.54 -27.59 28.49
C ILE A 120 -41.96 -29.00 28.04
N ARG A 121 -41.04 -29.78 27.47
CA ARG A 121 -41.31 -31.17 27.05
C ARG A 121 -41.65 -32.06 28.24
N ASN A 122 -40.90 -31.94 29.34
CA ASN A 122 -41.18 -32.66 30.58
C ASN A 122 -42.56 -32.30 31.16
N TRP A 123 -42.94 -31.02 31.15
CA TRP A 123 -44.28 -30.57 31.57
C TRP A 123 -45.39 -31.13 30.68
N ARG A 124 -45.20 -31.17 29.36
CA ARG A 124 -46.17 -31.79 28.43
C ARG A 124 -46.33 -33.29 28.70
N GLN A 125 -45.23 -34.01 28.84
CA GLN A 125 -45.26 -35.45 29.09
C GLN A 125 -45.92 -35.77 30.45
N LYS A 126 -45.64 -34.98 31.49
CA LYS A 126 -46.34 -35.11 32.79
C LYS A 126 -47.84 -34.85 32.65
N ARG A 127 -48.24 -33.81 31.91
CA ARG A 127 -49.66 -33.51 31.65
C ARG A 127 -50.35 -34.65 30.91
N GLU A 128 -49.72 -35.21 29.88
CA GLU A 128 -50.27 -36.34 29.12
C GLU A 128 -50.38 -37.59 29.99
N LYS A 129 -49.36 -37.92 30.79
CA LYS A 129 -49.43 -39.04 31.74
C LYS A 129 -50.55 -38.85 32.77
N ASN A 130 -50.70 -37.65 33.31
CA ASN A 130 -51.79 -37.34 34.25
C ASN A 130 -53.15 -37.41 33.57
N ALA A 131 -53.28 -36.94 32.32
CA ALA A 131 -54.54 -37.04 31.57
C ALA A 131 -54.91 -38.48 31.19
N LEU A 132 -53.92 -39.34 30.93
CA LEU A 132 -54.11 -40.78 30.70
C LEU A 132 -54.48 -41.51 32.00
N ALA A 133 -53.87 -41.13 33.13
CA ALA A 133 -54.25 -41.64 34.45
C ALA A 133 -55.68 -41.22 34.83
N ASP A 134 -56.05 -39.95 34.62
CA ASP A 134 -57.41 -39.44 34.82
C ASP A 134 -58.43 -40.11 33.89
N ASN A 135 -58.04 -40.53 32.68
CA ASN A 135 -58.91 -41.29 31.77
C ASN A 135 -59.11 -42.75 32.19
N LEU A 136 -58.11 -43.38 32.82
CA LEU A 136 -58.26 -44.73 33.37
C LEU A 136 -59.12 -44.76 34.63
N GLU A 137 -59.21 -43.65 35.38
CA GLU A 137 -59.97 -43.56 36.64
C GLU A 137 -61.39 -42.98 36.52
N GLN A 138 -61.88 -42.63 35.33
CA GLN A 138 -63.25 -42.11 35.17
C GLN A 138 -64.25 -43.11 34.54
N PRO A 139 -65.14 -43.75 35.34
CA PRO A 139 -66.47 -44.10 34.87
C PRO A 139 -67.36 -42.85 34.94
N LEU A 140 -67.90 -42.46 33.78
CA LEU A 140 -69.11 -41.65 33.57
C LEU A 140 -69.56 -40.75 34.75
N ARG A 141 -69.18 -39.47 34.73
CA ARG A 141 -70.00 -38.42 35.36
C ARG A 141 -70.48 -37.41 34.32
N ARG A 142 -71.57 -37.77 33.66
CA ARG A 142 -72.51 -36.79 33.11
C ARG A 142 -73.08 -35.97 34.28
N LYS A 143 -72.92 -34.65 34.25
CA LYS A 143 -73.82 -33.74 34.96
C LYS A 143 -74.36 -32.68 34.03
N SER A 144 -75.66 -32.48 34.21
CA SER A 144 -76.62 -31.75 33.41
C SER A 144 -76.83 -30.32 33.95
N MET A 145 -77.42 -29.48 33.09
CA MET A 145 -78.22 -28.27 33.35
C MET A 145 -77.56 -26.88 33.54
N LYS A 146 -77.54 -26.12 32.43
CA LYS A 146 -78.36 -24.91 32.09
C LYS A 146 -78.68 -23.87 33.19
N SER A 147 -78.29 -22.61 32.97
CA SER A 147 -79.20 -21.43 32.93
C SER A 147 -78.53 -20.17 32.37
N ASN A 148 -79.35 -19.30 31.78
CA ASN A 148 -79.01 -18.12 30.98
C ASN A 148 -78.52 -16.89 31.76
N GLY A 149 -77.52 -16.22 31.16
CA GLY A 149 -77.41 -14.79 30.79
C GLY A 149 -77.87 -13.66 31.71
N ASN A 150 -76.99 -12.66 31.90
CA ASN A 150 -77.25 -11.21 31.71
C ASN A 150 -76.06 -10.30 32.11
N ALA A 151 -75.94 -9.21 31.33
CA ALA A 151 -75.45 -7.85 31.65
C ALA A 151 -73.97 -7.57 32.04
N THR A 152 -73.33 -6.70 31.23
CA THR A 152 -72.21 -5.79 31.55
C THR A 152 -72.73 -4.59 32.39
N PRO A 153 -71.91 -3.86 33.22
CA PRO A 153 -70.89 -2.91 32.74
C PRO A 153 -69.64 -2.60 33.62
N ARG A 154 -68.53 -2.27 32.93
CA ARG A 154 -67.55 -1.16 33.10
C ARG A 154 -66.97 -0.77 34.48
N GLU A 155 -65.64 -0.88 34.64
CA GLU A 155 -64.78 0.14 35.32
C GLU A 155 -63.27 -0.05 35.00
N SER A 156 -62.69 0.80 34.14
CA SER A 156 -61.55 1.72 34.43
C SER A 156 -60.22 1.11 34.90
N MET A 157 -59.16 1.19 34.06
CA MET A 157 -57.99 2.03 34.38
C MET A 157 -57.08 2.28 33.16
N LYS A 158 -56.63 3.53 33.08
CA LYS A 158 -55.72 4.16 32.12
C LYS A 158 -54.30 3.60 32.16
N GLY A 159 -53.65 3.57 31.01
CA GLY A 159 -52.20 3.44 30.87
C GLY A 159 -51.75 3.87 29.48
N ASN A 160 -51.52 5.17 29.31
CA ASN A 160 -51.04 5.82 28.09
C ASN A 160 -49.66 5.31 27.66
N GLY A 161 -49.42 5.24 26.35
CA GLY A 161 -48.10 4.99 25.76
C GLY A 161 -48.15 4.98 24.23
N ASN A 162 -48.25 6.17 23.66
CA ASN A 162 -48.43 6.47 22.24
C ASN A 162 -47.45 5.72 21.31
N TRP A 163 -47.98 5.03 20.29
CA TRP A 163 -47.25 4.71 19.06
C TRP A 163 -47.81 5.54 17.92
N THR A 164 -47.11 6.60 17.54
CA THR A 164 -47.33 7.33 16.29
C THR A 164 -46.30 6.88 15.25
N PRO A 165 -46.71 6.42 14.06
CA PRO A 165 -45.80 6.24 12.94
C PRO A 165 -45.75 7.54 12.13
N SER A 166 -44.76 8.39 12.39
CA SER A 166 -44.55 9.59 11.57
C SER A 166 -43.67 9.27 10.37
N LYS A 167 -44.31 9.29 9.20
CA LYS A 167 -43.64 9.53 7.91
C LYS A 167 -42.94 10.90 7.96
N ARG A 168 -41.81 10.99 7.23
CA ARG A 168 -41.37 12.10 6.34
C ARG A 168 -39.98 12.65 6.68
N GLY A 169 -39.11 12.64 5.67
CA GLY A 169 -37.83 13.35 5.69
C GLY A 169 -37.00 13.09 4.43
N LYS A 170 -37.51 13.51 3.27
CA LYS A 170 -36.73 13.57 2.02
C LYS A 170 -35.84 14.80 2.10
N VAL A 171 -34.52 14.63 2.13
CA VAL A 171 -33.55 15.72 1.90
C VAL A 171 -32.80 15.40 0.63
N ARG A 172 -33.11 16.17 -0.42
CA ARG A 172 -32.19 16.51 -1.49
C ARG A 172 -31.37 17.71 -1.01
N ASN A 173 -30.12 17.83 -1.46
CA ASN A 173 -29.37 19.04 -1.82
C ASN A 173 -27.91 18.59 -2.07
N SER A 174 -27.45 18.50 -3.34
CA SER A 174 -26.84 19.56 -4.15
C SER A 174 -25.43 19.90 -3.61
N SER A 175 -24.32 19.93 -4.36
CA SER A 175 -24.09 20.44 -5.71
C SER A 175 -22.68 20.04 -6.16
N SER A 176 -22.48 19.77 -7.46
CA SER A 176 -21.18 20.03 -8.11
C SER A 176 -21.03 21.54 -8.34
N PRO A 177 -19.80 22.08 -8.44
CA PRO A 177 -19.30 22.39 -9.79
C PRO A 177 -17.76 22.29 -9.97
N ALA A 178 -17.38 22.07 -11.26
CA ALA A 178 -16.24 22.60 -12.04
C ALA A 178 -14.84 22.75 -11.37
N GLY A 179 -13.70 22.43 -11.99
CA GLY A 179 -13.35 22.40 -13.40
C GLY A 179 -12.05 23.21 -13.61
N ARG A 180 -11.10 22.63 -14.35
CA ARG A 180 -9.85 23.22 -14.92
C ARG A 180 -8.75 23.57 -13.88
N ILE A 181 -7.44 23.52 -14.15
CA ILE A 181 -6.65 23.77 -15.36
C ILE A 181 -5.36 22.94 -15.26
N THR A 182 -4.97 22.22 -16.32
CA THR A 182 -3.58 21.79 -16.54
C THR A 182 -2.82 22.93 -17.23
N PRO A 183 -1.68 23.41 -16.71
CA PRO A 183 -0.81 24.28 -17.48
C PRO A 183 0.07 23.44 -18.43
N ASP A 184 -0.16 23.72 -19.70
CA ASP A 184 0.73 23.69 -20.86
C ASP A 184 2.15 23.14 -20.72
N GLN A 185 2.46 22.31 -21.70
CA GLN A 185 3.78 22.23 -22.33
C GLN A 185 4.17 23.63 -22.83
N LEU A 186 5.32 24.15 -22.42
CA LEU A 186 6.17 25.00 -23.26
C LEU A 186 7.57 25.10 -22.62
N LEU A 187 8.59 24.99 -23.50
CA LEU A 187 10.04 25.17 -23.29
C LEU A 187 10.74 23.90 -22.74
N SER A 188 11.77 23.33 -23.37
CA SER A 188 12.63 23.78 -24.48
C SER A 188 13.31 22.58 -25.14
#